data_AF-A0A9I9E3Q0-F1
#
_entry.id   AF-A0A9I9E3Q0-F1
#
_cell.length_a   1.000
_cell.length_b   1.000
_cell.length_c   1.000
_cell.angle_alpha   90.00
_cell.angle_beta   90.00
_cell.angle_gamma   90.00
#
_symmetry.space_group_name_H-M   'P 1'
#
loop_
_entity.id
_entity.type
_entity.pdbx_description
1 polymer ?
#
loop_
_entity_poly.entity_id
_entity_poly.type
_entity_poly.pdbx_seq_one_letter_code
_entity_poly.pdbx_strand_id
1 'polypeptide(L)' 'LNRDLGFKAEDRAENIRRVGEVAKLFADAGVICIASLISPYRRDRDACRAILPDGYFIE' A
#
# COMPACT_ATOMS: atom_id res chain seq x y z
N LEU A 1 -6.41 -11.11 1.92
CA LEU A 1 -6.76 -9.69 1.64
C LEU A 1 -7.31 -9.50 0.22
N ASN A 2 -6.69 -10.07 -0.81
CA ASN A 2 -6.95 -9.67 -2.21
C ASN A 2 -7.32 -10.84 -3.15
N ARG A 3 -7.93 -11.91 -2.62
CA ARG A 3 -8.26 -13.13 -3.38
C ARG A 3 -9.30 -12.88 -4.49
N ASP A 4 -10.05 -11.81 -4.37
CA ASP A 4 -11.09 -11.34 -5.29
C ASP A 4 -10.54 -10.50 -6.46
N LEU A 5 -9.27 -10.09 -6.43
CA LEU A 5 -8.67 -9.20 -7.42
C LEU A 5 -7.99 -9.98 -8.55
N GLY A 6 -8.18 -9.51 -9.78
CA GLY A 6 -7.48 -10.01 -10.97
C GLY A 6 -6.15 -9.30 -11.23
N PHE A 7 -5.72 -9.28 -12.50
CA PHE A 7 -4.43 -8.70 -12.92
C PHE A 7 -4.57 -7.37 -13.68
N LYS A 8 -5.78 -6.83 -13.77
CA LYS A 8 -6.04 -5.55 -14.44
C LYS A 8 -5.35 -4.40 -13.71
N ALA A 9 -5.22 -3.26 -14.38
CA ALA A 9 -4.55 -2.10 -13.79
C ALA A 9 -5.29 -1.60 -12.54
N GLU A 10 -6.62 -1.64 -12.56
CA GLU A 10 -7.49 -1.21 -11.47
C GLU A 10 -7.39 -2.17 -10.28
N ASP A 11 -7.35 -3.48 -10.54
CA ASP A 11 -7.17 -4.51 -9.51
C ASP A 11 -5.82 -4.35 -8.80
N ARG A 12 -4.76 -3.98 -9.54
CA ARG A 12 -3.44 -3.70 -8.96
C ARG A 12 -3.45 -2.45 -8.08
N ALA A 13 -4.11 -1.39 -8.54
CA ALA A 13 -4.25 -0.16 -7.75
C ALA A 13 -5.01 -0.45 -6.44
N GLU A 14 -6.09 -1.23 -6.50
CA GLU A 14 -6.85 -1.63 -5.31
C GLU A 14 -6.03 -2.55 -4.38
N ASN A 15 -5.23 -3.46 -4.93
CA ASN A 15 -4.31 -4.29 -4.15
C ASN A 15 -3.30 -3.43 -3.37
N ILE A 16 -2.72 -2.40 -4.02
CA ILE A 16 -1.79 -1.45 -3.39
C ILE A 16 -2.51 -0.65 -2.30
N ARG A 17 -3.69 -0.10 -2.58
CA ARG A 17 -4.51 0.63 -1.61
C ARG A 17 -4.80 -0.21 -0.36
N ARG A 18 -5.30 -1.44 -0.54
CA ARG A 18 -5.63 -2.35 0.58
C ARG A 18 -4.41 -2.69 1.43
N VAL A 19 -3.25 -2.96 0.81
CA VAL A 19 -2.02 -3.21 1.57
C VAL A 19 -1.55 -1.94 2.30
N GLY A 20 -1.66 -0.76 1.68
CA GLY A 20 -1.35 0.52 2.32
C GLY A 20 -2.18 0.79 3.57
N GLU A 21 -3.48 0.56 3.52
CA GLU A 21 -4.39 0.72 4.68
C GLU A 21 -4.02 -0.24 5.83
N VAL A 22 -3.69 -1.49 5.50
CA VAL A 22 -3.26 -2.46 6.51
C VAL A 22 -1.89 -2.08 7.08
N ALA A 23 -0.95 -1.67 6.24
CA ALA A 23 0.37 -1.21 6.69
C ALA A 23 0.26 0.00 7.61
N LYS A 24 -0.64 0.94 7.31
CA LYS A 24 -0.95 2.08 8.18
C LYS A 24 -1.47 1.62 9.54
N LEU A 25 -2.44 0.70 9.59
CA LEU A 25 -2.97 0.17 10.85
C LEU A 25 -1.87 -0.41 11.75
N PHE A 26 -0.92 -1.16 11.17
CA PHE A 26 0.22 -1.71 11.90
C PHE A 26 1.25 -0.63 12.29
N ALA A 27 1.55 0.33 11.40
CA ALA A 27 2.43 1.45 11.69
C ALA A 27 1.90 2.32 12.84
N ASP A 28 0.58 2.57 12.86
CA ASP A 28 -0.12 3.26 13.95
C ASP A 28 -0.02 2.49 15.27
N ALA A 29 0.08 1.16 15.22
CA ALA A 29 0.34 0.29 16.37
C ALA A 29 1.83 0.17 16.75
N GLY A 30 2.72 0.93 16.11
CA GLY A 30 4.17 0.93 16.38
C GLY A 30 4.92 -0.24 15.74
N VAL A 31 4.32 -0.93 14.77
CA VAL A 31 4.93 -2.08 14.08
C VAL A 31 5.54 -1.62 12.74
N ILE A 32 6.75 -2.08 12.44
CA ILE A 32 7.37 -1.86 11.13
C ILE A 32 6.77 -2.86 10.12
N CYS A 33 6.14 -2.35 9.07
CA CYS A 33 5.64 -3.15 7.96
C CYS A 33 6.59 -3.11 6.76
N ILE A 34 6.90 -4.29 6.23
CA ILE A 34 7.66 -4.44 4.98
C ILE A 34 6.74 -5.11 3.96
N ALA A 35 6.51 -4.44 2.83
CA ALA A 35 5.68 -4.96 1.74
C ALA A 35 6.46 -4.95 0.43
N SER A 36 6.54 -6.11 -0.23
CA SER A 36 7.11 -6.24 -1.58
C SER A 36 5.98 -6.49 -2.57
N LEU A 37 5.62 -5.45 -3.32
CA LEU A 37 4.51 -5.44 -4.27
C LEU A 37 5.00 -5.05 -5.66
N ILE A 38 4.42 -5.69 -6.69
CA ILE A 38 4.54 -5.19 -8.06
C ILE A 38 3.71 -3.90 -8.16
N SER A 39 4.39 -2.76 -8.06
CA SER A 39 3.79 -1.42 -7.97
C SER A 39 4.32 -0.47 -9.07
N PRO A 40 4.02 -0.76 -10.34
CA PRO A 40 4.65 -0.06 -11.47
C PRO A 40 4.23 1.41 -11.56
N TYR A 41 3.06 1.77 -11.05
CA TYR A 41 2.51 3.11 -11.16
C TYR A 41 2.87 3.95 -9.95
N ARG A 42 3.64 5.01 -10.19
CA ARG A 42 4.04 5.96 -9.13
C ARG A 42 2.86 6.58 -8.39
N ARG A 43 1.77 6.90 -9.12
CA ARG A 43 0.55 7.47 -8.52
C ARG A 43 -0.04 6.59 -7.41
N ASP A 44 0.05 5.27 -7.55
CA ASP A 44 -0.52 4.35 -6.57
C ASP A 44 0.36 4.31 -5.30
N ARG A 45 1.69 4.39 -5.48
CA ARG A 45 2.64 4.50 -4.36
C ARG A 45 2.56 5.86 -3.66
N ASP A 46 2.38 6.94 -4.42
CA ASP A 46 2.17 8.28 -3.88
C ASP A 46 0.87 8.33 -3.05
N ALA A 47 -0.20 7.68 -3.49
CA ALA A 47 -1.43 7.53 -2.71
C ALA A 47 -1.20 6.76 -1.41
N CYS A 48 -0.43 5.66 -1.42
CA CYS A 48 -0.04 4.96 -0.20
C CYS A 48 0.82 5.82 0.74
N ARG A 49 1.76 6.61 0.20
CA ARG A 49 2.56 7.55 0.99
C ARG A 49 1.69 8.61 1.67
N ALA A 50 0.70 9.14 0.95
CA ALA A 50 -0.15 10.24 1.42
C ALA A 50 -1.08 9.86 2.59
N ILE A 51 -1.39 8.57 2.78
CA ILE A 51 -2.22 8.11 3.91
C ILE A 51 -1.42 7.87 5.20
N LEU A 52 -0.09 7.88 5.12
CA LEU A 52 0.83 7.71 6.24
C LEU A 52 1.37 9.08 6.68
N PRO A 53 1.73 9.26 7.97
CA PRO A 53 2.43 10.45 8.41
C PRO A 53 3.77 10.65 7.70
N ASP A 54 4.24 11.89 7.62
CA ASP A 54 5.53 12.21 7.01
C ASP A 54 6.66 11.41 7.68
N GLY A 55 7.50 10.77 6.85
CA GLY A 55 8.62 9.94 7.30
C GLY A 55 8.25 8.49 7.65
N TYR A 56 6.97 8.10 7.65
CA TYR A 56 6.54 6.73 7.96
C TYR A 56 6.56 5.80 6.74
N PHE A 57 6.73 6.33 5.54
CA PHE A 57 6.79 5.57 4.30
C PHE A 57 8.16 5.70 3.64
N ILE A 58 8.77 4.57 3.30
CA ILE A 58 10.08 4.46 2.63
C ILE A 58 9.92 3.46 1.47
N GLU A 59 10.37 3.83 0.26
CA GLU A 59 10.38 2.97 -0.94
C GLU A 59 11.75 2.89 -1.62
#